data_AF-A0A495KUF0-F1
#
_entry.id   AF-A0A495KUF0-F1
#
_cell.length_a   1.000
_cell.length_b   1.000
_cell.length_c   1.000
_cell.angle_alpha   90.00
_cell.angle_beta   90.00
_cell.angle_gamma   90.00
#
_symmetry.space_group_name_H-M   'P 1'
#
loop_
_entity.id
_entity.type
_entity.pdbx_description
1 polymer ?
#
loop_
_entity_poly.entity_id
_entity_poly.type
_entity_poly.pdbx_seq_one_letter_code
_entity_poly.pdbx_strand_id
1 'polypeptide(L)'
;MPQAEECFALELVERFPPLGKNIDFYYDGPEDFLAHVFFGIEVTREVVAAYVADIGGVSIGGGLDWRGVLGFLNRCLQSGGAAVRTVIGTSFLFQLPTPGHEGYGIVEELDDELARLFESARPNG
;
A
#
# COMPACT_ATOMS: atom_id res chain seq x y z
N MET A 1 20.74 2.38 12.18
CA MET A 1 19.88 1.21 11.89
C MET A 1 18.72 1.73 11.07
N PRO A 2 18.32 1.04 10.00
CA PRO A 2 17.21 1.49 9.16
C PRO A 2 15.93 1.67 9.99
N GLN A 3 15.13 2.66 9.62
CA GLN A 3 13.88 2.97 10.31
C GLN A 3 12.91 1.77 10.13
N ALA A 4 12.02 1.50 11.09
CA ALA A 4 11.11 0.35 10.99
C ALA A 4 10.25 0.37 9.71
N GLU A 5 9.92 1.57 9.24
CA GLU A 5 9.13 1.81 8.04
C GLU A 5 9.93 1.59 6.75
N GLU A 6 11.24 1.86 6.78
CA GLU A 6 12.16 1.53 5.69
C GLU A 6 12.31 0.02 5.54
N CYS A 7 12.55 -0.71 6.65
CA CYS A 7 12.59 -2.18 6.62
C CYS A 7 11.29 -2.77 6.06
N PHE A 8 10.15 -2.20 6.46
CA PHE A 8 8.84 -2.60 5.96
C PHE A 8 8.68 -2.36 4.45
N ALA A 9 9.13 -1.21 3.94
CA ALA A 9 9.10 -0.91 2.51
C ALA A 9 10.02 -1.83 1.70
N LEU A 10 11.21 -2.12 2.23
CA LEU A 10 12.17 -3.02 1.58
C LEU A 10 11.65 -4.46 1.53
N GLU A 11 11.02 -4.96 2.61
CA GLU A 11 10.38 -6.28 2.62
C GLU A 11 9.21 -6.35 1.62
N LEU A 12 8.42 -5.27 1.51
CA LEU A 12 7.36 -5.17 0.50
C LEU A 12 7.95 -5.28 -0.91
N VAL A 13 8.99 -4.52 -1.22
CA VAL A 13 9.62 -4.50 -2.56
C VAL A 13 10.32 -5.80 -2.89
N GLU A 14 10.96 -6.45 -1.93
CA GLU A 14 11.55 -7.77 -2.12
C GLU A 14 10.48 -8.79 -2.56
N ARG A 15 9.30 -8.72 -1.97
CA ARG A 15 8.18 -9.62 -2.28
C ARG A 15 7.40 -9.20 -3.53
N PHE A 16 7.33 -7.90 -3.81
CA PHE A 16 6.62 -7.32 -4.95
C PHE A 16 7.55 -6.37 -5.72
N PRO A 17 8.52 -6.90 -6.48
CA PRO A 17 9.53 -6.10 -7.18
C PRO A 17 9.02 -4.95 -8.06
N PRO A 18 7.83 -5.03 -8.70
CA PRO A 18 7.29 -3.90 -9.45
C PRO A 18 7.15 -2.60 -8.65
N LEU A 19 6.92 -2.69 -7.33
CA LEU A 19 6.82 -1.52 -6.44
C LEU A 19 8.19 -0.87 -6.17
N GLY A 20 9.28 -1.59 -6.41
CA GLY A 20 10.65 -1.15 -6.10
C GLY A 20 11.31 -0.30 -7.17
N LYS A 21 10.71 -0.14 -8.34
CA LYS A 21 11.35 0.52 -9.50
C LYS A 21 11.85 1.93 -9.20
N ASN A 22 11.17 2.61 -8.27
CA ASN A 22 11.38 4.02 -7.94
C ASN A 22 11.72 4.23 -6.45
N ILE A 23 12.06 3.17 -5.71
CA ILE A 23 12.21 3.26 -4.24
C ILE A 23 13.27 4.29 -3.82
N ASP A 24 14.34 4.44 -4.59
CA ASP A 24 15.43 5.38 -4.33
C ASP A 24 14.96 6.86 -4.35
N PHE A 25 13.85 7.19 -5.04
CA PHE A 25 13.30 8.55 -5.06
C PHE A 25 12.63 8.95 -3.74
N TYR A 26 12.38 7.99 -2.87
CA TYR A 26 11.73 8.22 -1.59
C TYR A 26 12.73 8.36 -0.44
N TYR A 27 14.02 8.57 -0.74
CA TYR A 27 15.03 8.93 0.23
C TYR A 27 15.31 10.44 0.20
N ASP A 28 15.09 11.13 1.32
CA ASP A 28 15.53 12.52 1.54
C ASP A 28 16.94 12.52 2.17
N GLY A 29 17.91 12.15 1.35
CA GLY A 29 19.28 11.87 1.79
C GLY A 29 19.47 10.43 2.28
N PRO A 30 20.69 10.07 2.72
CA PRO A 30 21.11 8.68 2.87
C PRO A 30 20.47 7.95 4.06
N GLU A 31 19.80 8.64 4.97
CA GLU A 31 19.27 8.05 6.22
C GLU A 31 17.77 8.30 6.44
N ASP A 32 17.11 9.06 5.56
CA ASP A 32 15.71 9.46 5.74
C ASP A 32 14.82 8.91 4.64
N PHE A 33 14.17 7.78 4.92
CA PHE A 33 13.22 7.17 4.01
C PHE A 33 11.81 7.72 4.25
N LEU A 34 11.24 8.38 3.24
CA LEU A 34 9.93 8.99 3.24
C LEU A 34 8.83 7.95 3.03
N ALA A 35 8.67 7.03 4.00
CA ALA A 35 7.69 5.94 3.92
C ALA A 35 6.27 6.44 3.66
N HIS A 36 5.86 7.54 4.28
CA HIS A 36 4.53 8.11 4.08
C HIS A 36 4.27 8.56 2.64
N VAL A 37 5.31 9.00 1.91
CA VAL A 37 5.21 9.38 0.49
C VAL A 37 5.24 8.14 -0.39
N PHE A 38 6.15 7.20 -0.10
CA PHE A 38 6.23 5.95 -0.85
C PHE A 38 4.92 5.16 -0.82
N PHE A 39 4.35 4.97 0.38
CA PHE A 39 3.09 4.25 0.53
C PHE A 39 1.88 5.06 0.04
N GLY A 40 1.86 6.37 0.29
CA GLY A 40 0.73 7.23 -0.07
C GLY A 40 0.62 7.54 -1.56
N ILE A 41 1.75 7.55 -2.28
CA ILE A 41 1.77 7.91 -3.70
C ILE A 41 2.09 6.69 -4.55
N GLU A 42 3.24 6.05 -4.38
CA GLU A 42 3.67 4.97 -5.27
C GLU A 42 2.84 3.70 -5.05
N VAL A 43 2.88 3.15 -3.84
CA VAL A 43 2.26 1.85 -3.55
C VAL A 43 0.76 1.93 -3.78
N THR A 44 0.10 2.98 -3.28
CA THR A 44 -1.33 3.18 -3.48
C THR A 44 -1.69 3.26 -4.97
N ARG A 45 -0.98 4.07 -5.76
CA ARG A 45 -1.25 4.21 -7.20
C ARG A 45 -1.07 2.88 -7.93
N GLU A 46 0.03 2.19 -7.72
CA GLU A 46 0.34 0.94 -8.43
C GLU A 46 -0.64 -0.18 -8.05
N VAL A 47 -1.01 -0.29 -6.77
CA VAL A 47 -1.99 -1.28 -6.29
C VAL A 47 -3.39 -1.00 -6.87
N VAL A 48 -3.84 0.26 -6.86
CA VAL A 48 -5.13 0.64 -7.45
C VAL A 48 -5.14 0.43 -8.96
N ALA A 49 -4.06 0.80 -9.67
CA ALA A 49 -3.95 0.58 -11.10
C ALA A 49 -3.99 -0.91 -11.47
N ALA A 50 -3.31 -1.76 -10.68
CA ALA A 50 -3.35 -3.20 -10.86
C ALA A 50 -4.73 -3.80 -10.59
N TYR A 51 -5.45 -3.30 -9.57
CA TYR A 51 -6.83 -3.68 -9.30
C TYR A 51 -7.76 -3.32 -10.48
N VAL A 52 -7.68 -2.09 -10.98
CA VAL A 52 -8.50 -1.61 -12.11
C VAL A 52 -8.24 -2.43 -13.37
N ALA A 53 -6.98 -2.77 -13.65
CA ALA A 53 -6.62 -3.61 -14.78
C ALA A 53 -7.22 -5.02 -14.68
N ASP A 54 -7.17 -5.63 -13.48
CA ASP A 54 -7.70 -6.96 -13.20
C ASP A 54 -9.22 -7.02 -13.44
N ILE A 55 -9.98 -6.11 -12.83
CA ILE A 55 -11.45 -6.06 -13.02
C ILE A 55 -11.87 -5.66 -14.44
N GLY A 56 -11.02 -4.91 -15.15
CA GLY A 56 -11.21 -4.54 -16.55
C GLY A 56 -10.90 -5.67 -17.54
N GLY A 57 -10.44 -6.84 -17.07
CA GLY A 57 -10.06 -7.96 -17.92
C GLY A 57 -8.78 -7.71 -18.74
N VAL A 58 -7.98 -6.71 -18.37
CA VAL A 58 -6.73 -6.39 -19.04
C VAL A 58 -5.64 -7.27 -18.44
N SER A 59 -5.28 -8.35 -19.15
CA SER A 59 -4.16 -9.20 -18.74
C SER A 59 -2.84 -8.47 -18.99
N ILE A 60 -2.30 -7.84 -17.94
CA ILE A 60 -0.96 -7.28 -17.96
C ILE A 60 -0.01 -8.40 -17.52
N GLY A 61 0.60 -9.09 -18.49
CA GLY A 61 1.63 -10.09 -18.18
C GLY A 61 2.75 -9.47 -17.34
N GLY A 62 2.99 -10.00 -16.14
CA GLY A 62 3.95 -9.43 -15.18
C GLY A 62 3.43 -8.22 -14.39
N GLY A 63 2.11 -8.00 -14.33
CA GLY A 63 1.47 -7.00 -13.49
C GLY A 63 1.67 -7.27 -11.99
N LEU A 64 1.48 -6.21 -11.19
CA LEU A 64 1.56 -6.29 -9.73
C LEU A 64 0.43 -7.18 -9.17
N ASP A 65 0.77 -8.14 -8.32
CA ASP A 65 -0.20 -8.92 -7.54
C ASP A 65 -0.80 -8.07 -6.41
N TRP A 66 -1.83 -7.29 -6.73
CA TRP A 66 -2.47 -6.38 -5.79
C TRP A 66 -3.10 -7.11 -4.60
N ARG A 67 -3.67 -8.32 -4.82
CA ARG A 67 -4.22 -9.15 -3.73
C ARG A 67 -3.13 -9.62 -2.78
N GLY A 68 -2.00 -10.04 -3.34
CA GLY A 68 -0.81 -10.38 -2.56
C GLY A 68 -0.32 -9.21 -1.72
N VAL A 69 -0.32 -7.99 -2.26
CA VAL A 69 0.05 -6.77 -1.52
C VAL A 69 -0.91 -6.52 -0.37
N LEU A 70 -2.23 -6.52 -0.59
CA LEU A 70 -3.22 -6.34 0.49
C LEU A 70 -3.04 -7.40 1.59
N GLY A 71 -2.88 -8.67 1.22
CA GLY A 71 -2.63 -9.74 2.18
C GLY A 71 -1.31 -9.57 2.94
N PHE A 72 -0.28 -8.98 2.33
CA PHE A 72 0.96 -8.62 3.02
C PHE A 72 0.74 -7.50 4.04
N LEU A 73 0.07 -6.41 3.65
CA LEU A 73 -0.25 -5.30 4.55
C LEU A 73 -1.07 -5.77 5.75
N ASN A 74 -2.08 -6.63 5.52
CA ASN A 74 -2.91 -7.22 6.57
C ASN A 74 -2.07 -8.01 7.59
N ARG A 75 -1.12 -8.84 7.14
CA ARG A 75 -0.20 -9.55 8.04
C ARG A 75 0.70 -8.59 8.82
N CYS A 76 1.22 -7.56 8.16
CA CYS A 76 2.05 -6.54 8.80
C CYS A 76 1.27 -5.71 9.83
N LEU A 77 -0.05 -5.54 9.69
CA LEU A 77 -0.86 -4.98 10.76
C LEU A 77 -0.85 -5.88 12.00
N GLN A 78 -0.95 -7.19 11.83
CA GLN A 78 -1.03 -8.14 12.94
C GLN A 78 0.29 -8.29 13.70
N SER A 79 1.43 -8.27 13.01
CA SER A 79 2.76 -8.48 13.60
C SER A 79 3.61 -7.23 13.73
N GLY A 80 3.25 -6.14 13.05
CA GLY A 80 4.05 -4.93 12.96
C GLY A 80 3.88 -3.97 14.14
N GLY A 81 4.88 -3.10 14.31
CA GLY A 81 4.87 -2.04 15.31
C GLY A 81 3.95 -0.86 14.96
N ALA A 82 3.82 0.08 15.90
CA ALA A 82 2.95 1.25 15.74
C ALA A 82 3.28 2.11 14.50
N ALA A 83 4.56 2.22 14.12
CA ALA A 83 5.00 2.95 12.94
C ALA A 83 4.43 2.34 11.65
N VAL A 84 4.56 1.01 11.47
CA VAL A 84 4.00 0.28 10.32
C VAL A 84 2.49 0.44 10.25
N ARG A 85 1.79 0.30 11.39
CA ARG A 85 0.34 0.53 11.46
C ARG A 85 -0.05 1.95 11.05
N THR A 86 0.75 2.94 11.45
CA THR A 86 0.53 4.35 11.08
C THR A 86 0.66 4.54 9.58
N VAL A 87 1.77 4.10 8.98
CA VAL A 87 1.98 4.19 7.52
C VAL A 87 0.86 3.49 6.73
N ILE A 88 0.46 2.28 7.13
CA ILE A 88 -0.64 1.58 6.46
C ILE A 88 -1.94 2.39 6.56
N GLY A 89 -2.29 2.89 7.75
CA GLY A 89 -3.52 3.64 7.98
C GLY A 89 -3.55 5.01 7.29
N THR A 90 -2.54 5.85 7.55
CA THR A 90 -2.55 7.26 7.15
C THR A 90 -1.97 7.52 5.77
N SER A 91 -1.19 6.58 5.22
CA SER A 91 -0.56 6.75 3.91
C SER A 91 -1.21 5.85 2.88
N PHE A 92 -1.35 4.54 3.12
CA PHE A 92 -1.99 3.67 2.13
C PHE A 92 -3.52 3.77 2.15
N LEU A 93 -4.15 3.39 3.27
CA LEU A 93 -5.61 3.30 3.38
C LEU A 93 -6.31 4.65 3.21
N PHE A 94 -5.73 5.71 3.80
CA PHE A 94 -6.26 7.06 3.66
C PHE A 94 -6.27 7.55 2.20
N GLN A 95 -5.29 7.12 1.39
CA GLN A 95 -5.12 7.54 0.00
C GLN A 95 -5.85 6.65 -1.01
N LEU A 96 -6.56 5.60 -0.57
CA LEU A 96 -7.41 4.83 -1.46
C LEU A 96 -8.45 5.74 -2.15
N PRO A 97 -8.99 5.35 -3.32
CA PRO A 97 -9.98 6.17 -4.01
C PRO A 97 -11.21 6.46 -3.12
N THR A 98 -11.96 7.50 -3.46
CA THR A 98 -13.22 7.84 -2.75
C THR A 98 -14.43 7.30 -3.52
N PRO A 99 -15.62 7.17 -2.89
CA PRO A 99 -16.81 6.70 -3.59
C PRO A 99 -17.06 7.44 -4.91
N GLY A 100 -17.32 6.68 -5.97
CA GLY A 100 -17.55 7.22 -7.32
C GLY A 100 -16.28 7.48 -8.15
N HIS A 101 -15.09 7.30 -7.59
CA HIS A 101 -13.83 7.33 -8.35
C HIS A 101 -13.42 5.92 -8.82
N GLU A 102 -12.69 5.87 -9.94
CA GLU A 102 -12.15 4.64 -10.47
C GLU A 102 -11.26 3.94 -9.42
N GLY A 103 -11.39 2.62 -9.32
CA GLY A 103 -10.64 1.82 -8.36
C GLY A 103 -11.23 1.80 -6.94
N TYR A 104 -12.29 2.55 -6.63
CA TYR A 104 -12.92 2.53 -5.29
C TYR A 104 -13.35 1.14 -4.84
N GLY A 105 -13.75 0.26 -5.76
CA GLY A 105 -14.15 -1.12 -5.43
C GLY A 105 -13.07 -1.93 -4.70
N ILE A 106 -11.80 -1.49 -4.71
CA ILE A 106 -10.73 -2.13 -3.94
C ILE A 106 -10.99 -2.11 -2.42
N VAL A 107 -11.81 -1.18 -1.93
CA VAL A 107 -12.16 -1.13 -0.50
C VAL A 107 -12.98 -2.34 -0.07
N GLU A 108 -13.72 -2.96 -0.99
CA GLU A 108 -14.51 -4.18 -0.75
C GLU A 108 -13.62 -5.43 -0.65
N GLU A 109 -12.36 -5.32 -1.05
CA GLU A 109 -11.37 -6.40 -1.06
C GLU A 109 -10.44 -6.35 0.17
N LEU A 110 -10.66 -5.40 1.08
CA LEU A 110 -9.88 -5.29 2.31
C LEU A 110 -10.27 -6.39 3.30
N ASP A 111 -9.30 -7.17 3.75
CA ASP A 111 -9.48 -8.11 4.87
C ASP A 111 -9.85 -7.39 6.19
N ASP A 112 -10.43 -8.13 7.14
CA ASP A 112 -10.95 -7.64 8.42
C ASP A 112 -10.12 -6.55 9.12
N GLU A 113 -8.80 -6.71 9.29
CA GLU A 113 -7.98 -5.72 10.00
C GLU A 113 -7.71 -4.47 9.16
N LEU A 114 -7.52 -4.63 7.84
CA LEU A 114 -7.38 -3.49 6.94
C LEU A 114 -8.69 -2.72 6.84
N ALA A 115 -9.83 -3.41 6.77
CA ALA A 115 -11.15 -2.80 6.74
C ALA A 115 -11.42 -2.00 8.03
N ARG A 116 -11.17 -2.57 9.21
CA ARG A 116 -11.32 -1.84 10.49
C ARG A 116 -10.41 -0.63 10.60
N LEU A 117 -9.16 -0.75 10.13
CA LEU A 117 -8.24 0.37 10.11
C LEU A 117 -8.66 1.45 9.10
N PHE A 118 -9.20 1.04 7.95
CA PHE A 118 -9.74 1.94 6.93
C PHE A 118 -10.92 2.74 7.47
N GLU A 119 -11.89 2.11 8.12
CA GLU A 119 -13.02 2.78 8.78
C GLU A 119 -12.56 3.80 9.83
N SER A 120 -11.51 3.46 10.58
CA SER A 120 -10.92 4.35 11.59
C SER A 120 -10.18 5.54 10.95
N ALA A 121 -9.48 5.30 9.83
CA ALA A 121 -8.75 6.32 9.10
C ALA A 121 -9.68 7.25 8.29
N ARG A 122 -10.84 6.73 7.84
CA ARG A 122 -11.82 7.41 6.99
C ARG A 122 -13.25 7.16 7.47
N PRO A 123 -13.67 7.78 8.58
CA PRO A 123 -14.98 7.53 9.19
C PRO A 123 -16.20 7.90 8.33
N ASN A 124 -16.01 8.59 7.19
CA ASN A 124 -17.08 8.97 6.27
C ASN A 124 -17.00 8.29 4.88
N GLY A 125 -16.11 7.31 4.69
CA GLY A 125 -15.84 6.73 3.37
C GLY A 125 -14.75 7.48 2.64
#